data_AF-A0A657PJX3-F1
#
_entry.id   AF-A0A657PJX3-F1
#
_cell.length_a   1.000
_cell.length_b   1.000
_cell.length_c   1.000
_cell.angle_alpha   90.00
_cell.angle_beta   90.00
_cell.angle_gamma   90.00
#
_symmetry.space_group_name_H-M   'P 1'
#
loop_
_entity.id
_entity.type
_entity.pdbx_description
1 polymer ?
#
loop_
_entity_poly.entity_id
_entity_poly.type
_entity_poly.pdbx_seq_one_letter_code
_entity_poly.pdbx_strand_id
1 'polypeptide(L)' 'YLILAARALGLDAGPMSGFDNARVDAEFFPDGRFRSNFLVNLGYGDAAGLYPRGPRLVFEQACGIL' A
#
# COMPACT_ATOMS: atom_id res chain seq x y z
N TYR A 1 -6.31 -0.11 8.12
CA TYR A 1 -7.03 -1.40 8.08
C TYR A 1 -7.24 -1.95 6.68
N LEU A 2 -7.45 -1.14 5.64
CA LEU A 2 -7.70 -1.59 4.25
C LEU A 2 -6.85 -2.78 3.80
N ILE A 3 -5.52 -2.68 3.88
CA ILE A 3 -4.58 -3.72 3.42
C ILE A 3 -4.77 -5.04 4.20
N LEU A 4 -4.99 -4.95 5.52
CA LEU A 4 -5.21 -6.12 6.36
C LEU A 4 -6.53 -6.80 6.00
N ALA A 5 -7.60 -6.01 5.81
CA ALA A 5 -8.92 -6.52 5.45
C ALA A 5 -8.91 -7.18 4.06
N ALA A 6 -8.28 -6.54 3.07
CA ALA A 6 -8.15 -7.11 1.72
C ALA A 6 -7.45 -8.48 1.76
N ARG A 7 -6.33 -8.59 2.48
CA ARG A 7 -5.61 -9.86 2.65
C ARG A 7 -6.42 -10.91 3.39
N ALA A 8 -7.18 -10.51 4.42
CA ALA A 8 -8.07 -11.42 5.14
C ALA A 8 -9.20 -11.98 4.25
N LEU A 9 -9.62 -11.23 3.23
CA LEU A 9 -10.58 -11.66 2.22
C LEU A 9 -9.93 -12.43 1.05
N GLY A 10 -8.63 -12.74 1.13
CA GLY A 10 -7.91 -13.49 0.11
C GLY A 10 -7.46 -12.65 -1.09
N LEU A 11 -7.50 -11.32 -1.02
CA LEU A 11 -6.98 -10.42 -2.05
C LEU A 11 -5.52 -10.07 -1.80
N ASP A 12 -4.76 -9.99 -2.89
CA ASP A 12 -3.48 -9.29 -2.92
C ASP A 12 -3.70 -7.78 -2.89
N ALA A 13 -2.76 -7.09 -2.24
CA ALA A 13 -2.80 -5.64 -2.08
C ALA A 13 -1.41 -5.04 -2.37
N GLY A 14 -1.34 -4.20 -3.40
CA GLY A 14 -0.15 -3.46 -3.81
C GLY A 14 -0.25 -1.98 -3.44
N PRO A 15 0.16 -1.56 -2.23
CA PRO A 15 0.17 -0.15 -1.83
C PRO A 15 1.33 0.61 -2.48
N MET A 16 1.05 1.79 -3.01
CA MET A 16 2.03 2.64 -3.69
C MET A 16 1.87 4.11 -3.26
N SER A 17 2.99 4.74 -2.91
CA SER A 17 3.11 6.19 -2.70
C SER A 17 3.91 6.90 -3.79
N GLY A 18 4.54 6.15 -4.69
CA GLY A 18 5.37 6.68 -5.78
C GLY A 18 4.56 7.09 -7.01
N PHE A 19 3.55 7.95 -6.83
CA PHE A 19 2.71 8.47 -7.92
C PHE A 19 2.62 10.01 -7.85
N ASP A 20 2.06 10.63 -8.90
CA ASP A 20 1.82 12.07 -8.92
C ASP A 20 0.49 12.40 -8.22
N ASN A 21 0.57 12.75 -6.93
CA ASN A 21 -0.60 13.12 -6.13
C ASN A 21 -1.36 14.30 -6.73
N ALA A 22 -0.67 15.31 -7.25
CA ALA A 22 -1.32 16.52 -7.78
C ALA A 22 -2.17 16.20 -9.01
N ARG A 23 -1.67 15.31 -9.90
CA ARG A 23 -2.47 14.83 -11.04
C ARG A 23 -3.67 14.01 -10.61
N VAL A 24 -3.51 13.09 -9.64
CA VAL A 24 -4.63 12.31 -9.13
C VAL A 24 -5.68 13.20 -8.46
N ASP A 25 -5.25 14.18 -7.67
CA ASP A 25 -6.16 15.11 -7.00
C ASP A 25 -6.91 15.97 -8.02
N ALA A 26 -6.23 16.48 -9.05
CA ALA A 26 -6.87 17.27 -10.10
C ALA A 26 -7.90 16.45 -10.91
N GLU A 27 -7.59 15.19 -11.22
CA GLU A 27 -8.45 14.33 -12.03
C GLU A 27 -9.68 13.84 -11.25
N PHE A 28 -9.49 13.36 -10.01
CA PHE A 28 -10.53 12.66 -9.26
C PHE A 28 -11.17 13.50 -8.15
N PHE A 29 -10.49 14.54 -7.66
CA PHE A 29 -10.93 15.38 -6.56
C PHE A 29 -10.80 16.89 -6.87
N PRO A 30 -11.36 17.36 -8.02
CA PRO A 30 -11.15 18.72 -8.49
C PRO A 30 -11.70 19.81 -7.56
N ASP A 31 -12.61 19.45 -6.65
CA ASP A 31 -13.16 20.35 -5.63
C ASP A 31 -12.24 20.55 -4.41
N GLY A 32 -11.10 19.83 -4.36
CA GLY A 32 -10.09 19.95 -3.32
C GLY A 32 -10.49 19.42 -1.95
N ARG A 33 -11.64 18.74 -1.82
CA ARG A 33 -12.11 18.18 -0.54
C ARG A 33 -11.25 17.01 -0.06
N PHE A 34 -10.63 16.31 -1.00
CA PHE A 34 -9.80 15.14 -0.75
C PHE A 34 -8.40 15.36 -1.29
N ARG A 35 -7.43 14.76 -0.59
CA ARG A 35 -6.04 14.66 -1.04
C ARG A 35 -5.67 13.19 -1.10
N SER A 36 -5.10 12.78 -2.22
CA SER A 36 -4.60 11.44 -2.42
C SER A 36 -3.41 11.18 -1.49
N ASN A 37 -3.35 9.97 -0.94
CA ASN A 37 -2.29 9.55 -0.02
C ASN A 37 -1.61 8.27 -0.54
N PHE A 38 -2.40 7.22 -0.74
CA PHE A 38 -1.95 5.96 -1.30
C PHE A 38 -2.87 5.50 -2.41
N LEU A 39 -2.29 4.90 -3.44
CA LEU A 39 -3.00 4.02 -4.35
C LEU A 39 -2.80 2.58 -3.89
N VAL A 40 -3.84 1.76 -4.00
CA VAL A 40 -3.77 0.33 -3.65
C VAL A 40 -4.43 -0.46 -4.76
N ASN A 41 -3.65 -1.21 -5.54
CA ASN A 41 -4.20 -2.21 -6.44
C ASN A 41 -4.68 -3.41 -5.61
N LEU A 42 -5.89 -3.89 -5.91
CA LEU A 42 -6.47 -5.09 -5.29
C LEU A 42 -6.76 -6.11 -6.37
N GLY A 43 -6.53 -7.40 -6.08
CA GLY A 43 -6.83 -8.47 -7.03
C GLY A 43 -6.19 -9.79 -6.62
N TYR A 44 -6.00 -10.68 -7.59
CA TYR A 44 -5.30 -11.95 -7.44
C TYR A 44 -4.02 -11.89 -8.28
N GLY A 45 -2.88 -11.85 -7.62
CA GLY A 45 -1.57 -11.81 -8.27
C GLY A 45 -1.19 -13.19 -8.81
N ASP A 46 -0.34 -13.20 -9.83
CA ASP A 46 0.32 -14.42 -10.28
C ASP A 46 1.40 -14.81 -9.28
N ALA A 47 1.19 -15.95 -8.60
CA ALA A 47 2.13 -16.48 -7.62
C ALA A 47 3.52 -16.77 -8.22
N ALA A 48 3.62 -17.08 -9.51
CA ALA A 48 4.90 -17.32 -10.18
C ALA A 48 5.72 -16.04 -10.39
N GLY A 49 5.07 -14.88 -10.42
CA GLY A 49 5.70 -13.57 -10.55
C GLY A 49 6.10 -12.91 -9.23
N LEU A 50 5.81 -13.54 -8.09
CA LEU A 50 6.08 -12.96 -6.78
C LEU A 50 7.57 -13.06 -6.42
N TYR A 51 8.16 -11.94 -6.03
CA TYR A 51 9.48 -11.92 -5.42
C TYR A 51 9.44 -12.50 -4.00
N PRO A 52 10.53 -13.14 -3.53
CA PRO A 52 10.67 -13.50 -2.13
C PRO A 52 10.47 -12.28 -1.22
N ARG A 53 9.93 -12.51 -0.02
CA ARG A 53 9.73 -11.46 0.96
C ARG A 53 11.07 -10.79 1.28
N GLY A 54 11.16 -9.48 1.05
CA GLY A 54 12.37 -8.71 1.37
C GLY A 54 12.72 -8.73 2.87
N PRO A 55 13.97 -8.38 3.22
CA PRO A 55 14.47 -8.45 4.59
C PRO A 55 13.63 -7.60 5.53
N ARG A 56 13.45 -8.08 6.76
CA ARG A 56 12.77 -7.36 7.85
C ARG A 56 13.76 -7.16 8.99
N LEU A 57 13.71 -5.98 9.60
CA LEU A 57 14.48 -5.68 10.80
C LEU A 57 14.08 -6.66 11.90
N VAL A 58 15.06 -7.11 12.69
CA VAL A 58 14.77 -7.82 13.94
C VAL A 58 14.23 -6.84 14.98
N PHE A 59 13.62 -7.35 16.05
CA PHE A 59 12.93 -6.51 17.03
C PHE A 59 13.85 -5.46 17.65
N GLU A 60 15.06 -5.86 18.03
CA GLU A 60 16.08 -5.02 18.68
C GLU A 60 16.57 -3.89 17.76
N GLN A 61 16.44 -4.06 16.44
CA GLN A 61 16.75 -3.02 15.46
C GLN A 61 15.61 -2.04 15.26
N ALA A 62 14.37 -2.47 15.48
CA ALA A 62 13.16 -1.69 15.18
C ALA A 62 12.53 -1.02 16.41
N CYS A 63 12.82 -1.51 17.62
CA CYS A 63 12.14 -1.11 18.85
C CYS A 63 13.11 -0.83 19.99
N GLY A 64 12.81 0.18 20.80
CA GLY A 64 13.44 0.44 22.09
C GLY A 64 12.47 0.18 23.24
N ILE A 65 12.97 -0.33 24.36
CA ILE A 65 12.19 -0.50 25.59
C ILE A 65 12.56 0.65 26.52
N LEU A 66 11.55 1.42 26.95
CA LEU A 66 11.68 2.57 27.85
C LEU A 66 11.34 2.17 29.29
#